data_AF-A0AAE1DZM2-F1
#
_entry.id   AF-A0AAE1DZM2-F1
#
_cell.length_a   1.000
_cell.length_b   1.000
_cell.length_c   1.000
_cell.angle_alpha   90.00
_cell.angle_beta   90.00
_cell.angle_gamma   90.00
#
_symmetry.space_group_name_H-M   'P 1'
#
loop_
_entity.id
_entity.type
_entity.pdbx_description
1 polymer ?
#
loop_
_entity_poly.entity_id
_entity_poly.type
_entity_poly.pdbx_seq_one_letter_code
_entity_poly.pdbx_strand_id
1 'polypeptide(L)'
;MYCRKAKLRLPLKSILEEYKCGKARLLSMLEDSEDPVAKTVQPTIKTGPGSSTAKWWSKAEGKEKRDMVINEIRINEDSRRVQKAVQQPQQGQWTNWDNALQKSITWNEIWHMAPLRISFLIRSVYDLLPSNANLGRYTWRHNRVLQELAAIISTAKGETTLPNTNALIFTTEGGAKSWHERPVRTTNQIKCLLDGCDDWDVSADLPEWDSHPSIIKATRLRPNIVIHSASTQLIMVELTVPYENRMEEAHIYKREKYMNLTKELENAGYKAVVMPVEVCARGFVGSSVYDLLTKHSICGNKRTKALKLLAEIAENSSRWIWSRRNERFLHKD
;
A
#
# COMPACT_ATOMS: atom_id res chain seq x y z
N MET A 1 2.19 -17.18 -9.94
CA MET A 1 0.79 -17.68 -9.98
C MET A 1 -0.11 -16.64 -9.33
N TYR A 2 -0.75 -15.80 -10.14
CA TYR A 2 -1.65 -14.75 -9.64
C TYR A 2 -3.05 -15.34 -9.42
N CYS A 3 -3.55 -15.27 -8.19
CA CYS A 3 -4.89 -15.69 -7.85
C CYS A 3 -5.91 -14.78 -8.56
N ARG A 4 -6.57 -15.29 -9.60
CA ARG A 4 -7.61 -14.59 -10.39
C ARG A 4 -8.96 -14.44 -9.65
N LYS A 5 -9.06 -14.80 -8.37
CA LYS A 5 -10.33 -14.82 -7.62
C LYS A 5 -10.16 -14.35 -6.17
N ALA A 6 -10.07 -13.04 -5.98
CA ALA A 6 -10.47 -12.39 -4.73
C ALA A 6 -11.02 -11.00 -5.07
N LYS A 7 -12.09 -10.96 -5.87
CA LYS A 7 -12.89 -9.75 -6.04
C LYS A 7 -13.58 -9.49 -4.71
N LEU A 8 -13.40 -8.30 -4.12
CA LEU A 8 -14.31 -7.79 -3.10
C LEU A 8 -15.68 -7.59 -3.79
N ARG A 9 -16.48 -8.67 -3.87
CA ARG A 9 -17.88 -8.57 -4.20
C ARG A 9 -18.58 -8.19 -2.91
N LEU A 10 -18.68 -6.90 -2.63
CA LEU A 10 -19.79 -6.43 -1.80
C LEU A 10 -21.05 -7.05 -2.42
N PRO A 11 -21.91 -7.74 -1.66
CA PRO A 11 -23.09 -8.38 -2.21
C PRO A 11 -24.14 -7.29 -2.40
N LEU A 12 -23.78 -6.22 -3.11
CA LEU A 12 -24.70 -5.17 -3.52
C LEU A 12 -25.90 -5.81 -4.22
N LYS A 13 -25.70 -6.92 -4.95
CA LYS A 13 -26.80 -7.73 -5.49
C LYS A 13 -27.67 -8.36 -4.40
N SER A 14 -27.11 -9.03 -3.38
CA SER A 14 -27.89 -9.66 -2.30
C SER A 14 -28.65 -8.62 -1.46
N ILE A 15 -27.99 -7.53 -1.08
CA ILE A 15 -28.59 -6.43 -0.32
C ILE A 15 -29.65 -5.72 -1.15
N LEU A 16 -29.40 -5.53 -2.45
CA LEU A 16 -30.39 -4.96 -3.37
C LEU A 16 -31.59 -5.89 -3.57
N GLU A 17 -31.37 -7.21 -3.68
CA GLU A 17 -32.46 -8.19 -3.79
C GLU A 17 -33.28 -8.27 -2.49
N GLU A 18 -32.64 -8.28 -1.33
CA GLU A 18 -33.34 -8.25 -0.04
C GLU A 18 -34.14 -6.94 0.15
N TYR A 19 -33.55 -5.81 -0.23
CA TYR A 19 -34.25 -4.52 -0.28
C TYR A 19 -35.42 -4.51 -1.27
N LYS A 20 -35.26 -5.08 -2.47
CA LYS A 20 -36.32 -5.20 -3.49
C LYS A 20 -37.45 -6.11 -2.99
N CYS A 21 -37.13 -7.25 -2.39
CA CYS A 21 -38.11 -8.18 -1.83
C CYS A 21 -38.88 -7.57 -0.66
N GLY A 22 -38.20 -6.87 0.26
CA GLY A 22 -38.86 -6.15 1.35
C GLY A 22 -39.80 -5.06 0.85
N LYS A 23 -39.38 -4.33 -0.19
CA LYS A 23 -40.16 -3.29 -0.86
C LYS A 23 -41.38 -3.84 -1.61
N ALA A 24 -41.24 -4.97 -2.32
CA ALA A 24 -42.35 -5.64 -3.00
C ALA A 24 -43.37 -6.21 -2.00
N ARG A 25 -42.90 -6.80 -0.89
CA ARG A 25 -43.75 -7.30 0.19
C ARG A 25 -44.59 -6.18 0.82
N LEU A 26 -43.97 -5.04 1.08
CA LEU A 26 -44.65 -3.88 1.67
C LEU A 26 -45.68 -3.27 0.70
N LEU A 27 -45.42 -3.32 -0.62
CA LEU A 27 -46.38 -2.95 -1.65
C LEU A 27 -47.61 -3.88 -1.64
N SER A 28 -47.41 -5.21 -1.71
CA SER A 28 -48.54 -6.16 -1.65
C SER A 28 -49.33 -6.01 -0.35
N MET A 29 -48.67 -5.79 0.79
CA MET A 29 -49.37 -5.55 2.07
C MET A 29 -50.24 -4.28 2.06
N LEU A 30 -49.84 -3.24 1.33
CA LEU A 30 -50.63 -2.00 1.20
C LEU A 30 -51.73 -2.13 0.14
N GLU A 31 -51.51 -2.91 -0.92
CA GLU A 31 -52.53 -3.24 -1.93
C GLU A 31 -53.65 -4.13 -1.37
N ASP A 32 -53.30 -5.10 -0.54
CA ASP A 32 -54.24 -6.05 0.08
C ASP A 32 -54.88 -5.51 1.37
N SER A 33 -54.56 -4.28 1.79
CA SER A 33 -55.11 -3.68 3.01
C SER A 33 -56.62 -3.44 2.89
N GLU A 34 -57.38 -3.78 3.94
CA GLU A 34 -58.82 -3.51 4.03
C GLU A 34 -59.13 -2.02 4.28
N ASP A 35 -58.14 -1.22 4.67
CA ASP A 35 -58.29 0.22 4.91
C ASP A 35 -58.28 1.02 3.59
N PRO A 36 -59.38 1.72 3.24
CA PRO A 36 -59.49 2.46 1.99
C PRO A 36 -58.53 3.67 1.90
N VAL A 37 -58.09 4.22 3.03
CA VAL A 37 -57.12 5.33 3.05
C VAL A 37 -55.72 4.83 2.71
N ALA A 38 -55.33 3.66 3.23
CA ALA A 38 -54.05 3.02 2.94
C ALA A 38 -53.91 2.62 1.46
N LYS A 39 -55.01 2.18 0.83
CA LYS A 39 -55.08 1.89 -0.61
C LYS A 39 -54.94 3.14 -1.49
N THR A 40 -55.46 4.28 -1.05
CA THR A 40 -55.52 5.51 -1.87
C THR A 40 -54.20 6.31 -1.83
N VAL A 41 -53.42 6.18 -0.75
CA VAL A 41 -52.20 6.99 -0.48
C VAL A 41 -50.89 6.27 -0.89
N GLN A 42 -50.97 5.12 -1.58
CA GLN A 42 -49.80 4.29 -1.91
C GLN A 42 -48.61 5.11 -2.45
N PRO A 43 -47.44 5.07 -1.79
CA PRO A 43 -46.28 5.84 -2.24
C PRO A 43 -45.73 5.28 -3.55
N THR A 44 -45.41 6.14 -4.53
CA THR A 44 -44.80 5.69 -5.80
C THR A 44 -43.39 5.17 -5.54
N ILE A 45 -43.24 3.85 -5.60
CA ILE A 45 -42.00 3.17 -5.29
C ILE A 45 -41.12 3.08 -6.56
N LYS A 46 -39.98 3.80 -6.60
CA LYS A 46 -38.99 3.65 -7.69
C LYS A 46 -38.35 2.24 -7.65
N THR A 47 -38.61 1.42 -8.66
CA THR A 47 -37.97 0.12 -8.89
C THR A 47 -36.57 0.30 -9.48
N GLY A 48 -35.66 -0.63 -9.16
CA GLY A 48 -34.29 -0.66 -9.69
C GLY A 48 -34.24 -0.89 -11.22
N PRO A 49 -33.04 -0.90 -11.83
CA PRO A 49 -32.84 -0.75 -13.27
C PRO A 49 -33.36 -1.96 -14.03
N GLY A 50 -34.62 -1.90 -14.39
CA GLY A 50 -35.36 -2.89 -15.14
C GLY A 50 -36.64 -2.23 -15.61
N SER A 51 -36.64 -1.85 -16.89
CA SER A 51 -37.77 -1.23 -17.59
C SER A 51 -38.22 0.13 -17.06
N SER A 52 -37.36 1.14 -17.15
CA SER A 52 -37.90 2.47 -17.51
C SER A 52 -38.17 2.41 -19.00
N THR A 53 -39.43 2.33 -19.41
CA THR A 53 -39.81 2.77 -20.75
C THR A 53 -39.40 4.24 -20.83
N ALA A 54 -38.22 4.51 -21.39
CA ALA A 54 -37.74 5.87 -21.57
C ALA A 54 -38.75 6.60 -22.46
N LYS A 55 -39.61 7.42 -21.84
CA LYS A 55 -40.56 8.25 -22.57
C LYS A 55 -39.75 9.33 -23.27
N TRP A 56 -39.96 9.44 -24.57
CA TRP A 56 -39.39 10.50 -25.39
C TRP A 56 -39.92 11.87 -24.95
N TRP A 57 -39.09 12.90 -25.04
CA TRP A 57 -39.46 14.28 -24.68
C TRP A 57 -40.81 14.72 -25.27
N SER A 58 -41.08 14.30 -26.51
CA SER A 58 -42.33 14.59 -27.21
C SER A 58 -43.59 14.03 -26.54
N LYS A 59 -43.45 12.97 -25.74
CA LYS A 59 -44.55 12.28 -25.03
C LYS A 59 -44.57 12.54 -23.52
N ALA A 60 -43.66 13.38 -23.02
CA ALA A 60 -43.58 13.74 -21.61
C ALA A 60 -44.42 15.00 -21.33
N GLU A 61 -45.01 15.07 -20.13
CA GLU A 61 -45.88 16.20 -19.74
C GLU A 61 -45.50 16.79 -18.37
N GLY A 62 -45.66 18.12 -18.25
CA GLY A 62 -45.55 18.87 -16.99
C GLY A 62 -44.29 18.58 -16.16
N LYS A 63 -44.47 17.86 -15.04
CA LYS A 63 -43.38 17.49 -14.10
C LYS A 63 -42.34 16.58 -14.76
N GLU A 64 -42.74 15.66 -15.63
CA GLU A 64 -41.82 14.73 -16.29
C GLU A 64 -40.84 15.49 -17.20
N LYS A 65 -41.33 16.45 -17.98
CA LYS A 65 -40.46 17.32 -18.79
C LYS A 65 -39.48 18.11 -17.93
N ARG A 66 -39.93 18.67 -16.80
CA ARG A 66 -39.03 19.37 -15.88
C ARG A 66 -37.95 18.43 -15.32
N ASP A 67 -38.32 17.21 -14.93
CA ASP A 67 -37.37 16.21 -14.43
C ASP A 67 -36.36 15.80 -15.51
N MET A 68 -36.79 15.66 -16.78
CA MET A 68 -35.89 15.38 -17.91
C MET A 68 -34.91 16.53 -18.15
N VAL A 69 -35.37 17.80 -18.13
CA VAL A 69 -34.49 18.97 -18.26
C VAL A 69 -33.50 19.05 -17.10
N ILE A 70 -33.96 18.84 -15.86
CA ILE A 70 -33.10 18.83 -14.67
C ILE A 70 -32.06 17.73 -14.78
N ASN A 71 -32.44 16.53 -15.24
CA ASN A 71 -31.51 15.43 -15.42
C ASN A 71 -30.47 15.74 -16.50
N GLU A 72 -30.88 16.34 -17.62
CA GLU A 72 -29.97 16.76 -18.69
C GLU A 72 -28.99 17.85 -18.22
N ILE A 73 -29.47 18.85 -17.48
CA ILE A 73 -28.64 19.88 -16.87
C ILE A 73 -27.64 19.24 -15.90
N ARG A 74 -28.08 18.29 -15.06
CA ARG A 74 -27.18 17.55 -14.15
C ARG A 74 -26.11 16.78 -14.90
N ILE A 75 -26.47 16.07 -15.97
CA ILE A 75 -25.51 15.33 -16.81
C ILE A 75 -24.49 16.30 -17.42
N ASN A 76 -24.93 17.45 -17.93
CA ASN A 76 -24.04 18.47 -18.50
C ASN A 76 -23.13 19.09 -17.43
N GLU A 77 -23.65 19.40 -16.25
CA GLU A 77 -22.85 19.88 -15.11
C GLU A 77 -21.84 18.84 -14.64
N ASP A 78 -22.26 17.59 -14.47
CA ASP A 78 -21.38 16.49 -14.07
C ASP A 78 -20.31 16.24 -15.12
N SER A 79 -20.65 16.32 -16.41
CA SER A 79 -19.68 16.25 -17.51
C SER A 79 -18.63 17.37 -17.41
N ARG A 80 -19.06 18.61 -17.12
CA ARG A 80 -18.15 19.75 -16.89
C ARG A 80 -17.29 19.58 -15.64
N ARG A 81 -17.85 19.02 -14.55
CA ARG A 81 -17.10 18.69 -13.32
C ARG A 81 -16.03 17.63 -13.60
N VAL A 82 -16.37 16.59 -14.37
CA VAL A 82 -15.44 15.54 -14.79
C VAL A 82 -14.33 16.11 -15.67
N GLN A 83 -14.65 16.91 -16.69
CA GLN A 83 -13.65 17.58 -17.52
C GLN A 83 -12.67 18.41 -16.69
N LYS A 84 -13.18 19.19 -15.73
CA LYS A 84 -12.34 19.96 -14.81
C LYS A 84 -11.51 19.05 -13.90
N ALA A 85 -12.07 17.95 -13.42
CA ALA A 85 -11.36 16.99 -12.58
C ALA A 85 -10.20 16.33 -13.33
N VAL A 86 -10.41 15.86 -14.56
CA VAL A 86 -9.36 15.25 -15.40
C VAL A 86 -8.17 16.19 -15.63
N GLN A 87 -8.42 17.51 -15.69
CA GLN A 87 -7.37 18.52 -15.84
C GLN A 87 -6.57 18.78 -14.55
N GLN A 88 -7.00 18.27 -13.39
CA GLN A 88 -6.31 18.48 -12.12
C GLN A 88 -5.28 17.37 -11.88
N PRO A 89 -3.97 17.66 -11.91
CA PRO A 89 -2.95 16.61 -11.85
C PRO A 89 -2.94 15.84 -10.53
N GLN A 90 -3.42 16.43 -9.42
CA GLN A 90 -3.46 15.76 -8.13
C GLN A 90 -4.88 15.43 -7.65
N GLN A 91 -5.76 16.43 -7.57
CA GLN A 91 -7.15 16.23 -7.15
C GLN A 91 -7.99 15.48 -8.19
N GLY A 92 -7.53 15.41 -9.44
CA GLY A 92 -8.14 14.64 -10.52
C GLY A 92 -7.71 13.19 -10.56
N GLN A 93 -6.79 12.74 -9.72
CA GLN A 93 -6.25 11.37 -9.79
C GLN A 93 -7.34 10.28 -9.61
N TRP A 94 -8.46 10.61 -8.97
CA TRP A 94 -9.63 9.71 -8.91
C TRP A 94 -10.30 9.50 -10.27
N THR A 95 -9.90 10.14 -11.37
CA THR A 95 -10.42 9.79 -12.70
C THR A 95 -9.68 8.62 -13.33
N ASN A 96 -8.51 8.23 -12.80
CA ASN A 96 -7.59 7.26 -13.39
C ASN A 96 -7.55 5.95 -12.58
N TRP A 97 -8.69 5.30 -12.36
CA TRP A 97 -8.78 4.07 -11.55
C TRP A 97 -8.23 2.81 -12.21
N ASP A 98 -7.95 2.82 -13.53
CA ASP A 98 -7.50 1.64 -14.26
C ASP A 98 -6.19 1.07 -13.73
N ASN A 99 -5.36 1.92 -13.10
CA ASN A 99 -4.07 1.55 -12.51
C ASN A 99 -4.11 1.49 -10.97
N ALA A 100 -5.28 1.56 -10.34
CA ALA A 100 -5.39 1.55 -8.88
C ALA A 100 -5.02 0.18 -8.30
N LEU A 101 -3.96 0.14 -7.49
CA LEU A 101 -3.56 -1.07 -6.76
C LEU A 101 -4.66 -1.49 -5.78
N GLN A 102 -5.18 -2.70 -5.97
CA GLN A 102 -6.26 -3.24 -5.15
C GLN A 102 -5.70 -3.79 -3.82
N LYS A 103 -6.27 -3.33 -2.70
CA LYS A 103 -6.01 -3.91 -1.37
C LYS A 103 -7.04 -5.00 -1.10
N SER A 104 -6.62 -6.26 -1.01
CA SER A 104 -7.48 -7.33 -0.54
C SER A 104 -7.68 -7.21 0.97
N ILE A 105 -8.92 -6.97 1.41
CA ILE A 105 -9.28 -6.94 2.81
C ILE A 105 -10.40 -7.96 3.00
N THR A 106 -10.23 -8.87 3.95
CA THR A 106 -11.24 -9.87 4.28
C THR A 106 -12.37 -9.25 5.10
N TRP A 107 -13.56 -9.85 5.04
CA TRP A 107 -14.68 -9.41 5.88
C TRP A 107 -14.33 -9.44 7.37
N ASN A 108 -13.61 -10.46 7.82
CA ASN A 108 -13.17 -10.57 9.20
C ASN A 108 -12.27 -9.40 9.60
N GLU A 109 -11.33 -8.99 8.73
CA GLU A 109 -10.49 -7.83 8.98
C GLU A 109 -11.31 -6.54 9.05
N ILE A 110 -12.33 -6.36 8.20
CA ILE A 110 -13.20 -5.17 8.21
C ILE A 110 -13.96 -5.07 9.54
N TRP A 111 -14.55 -6.18 10.02
CA TRP A 111 -15.33 -6.19 11.25
C TRP A 111 -14.51 -5.83 12.49
N HIS A 112 -13.24 -6.21 12.53
CA HIS A 112 -12.33 -5.90 13.63
C HIS A 112 -11.52 -4.60 13.38
N MET A 113 -11.80 -3.88 12.30
CA MET A 113 -11.08 -2.67 11.94
C MET A 113 -11.64 -1.45 12.69
N ALA A 114 -10.76 -0.63 13.26
CA ALA A 114 -11.17 0.66 13.82
C ALA A 114 -11.91 1.51 12.76
N PRO A 115 -13.02 2.19 13.10
CA PRO A 115 -13.80 2.99 12.14
C PRO A 115 -12.97 4.05 11.40
N LEU A 116 -11.99 4.65 12.08
CA LEU A 116 -11.07 5.62 11.49
C LEU A 116 -10.16 4.98 10.42
N ARG A 117 -9.73 3.73 10.63
CA ARG A 117 -8.89 3.00 9.68
C ARG A 117 -9.68 2.64 8.42
N ILE A 118 -10.94 2.20 8.56
CA ILE A 118 -11.85 1.99 7.43
C ILE A 118 -12.03 3.30 6.65
N SER A 119 -12.35 4.39 7.36
CA SER A 119 -12.55 5.70 6.76
C SER A 119 -11.32 6.18 6.00
N PHE A 120 -10.13 5.99 6.58
CA PHE A 120 -8.87 6.29 5.91
C PHE A 120 -8.69 5.46 4.63
N LEU A 121 -8.80 4.13 4.70
CA LEU A 121 -8.58 3.27 3.54
C LEU A 121 -9.55 3.53 2.38
N ILE A 122 -10.78 3.97 2.68
CA ILE A 122 -11.79 4.31 1.66
C ILE A 122 -11.59 5.73 1.11
N ARG A 123 -11.27 6.71 1.97
CA ARG A 123 -11.30 8.14 1.61
C ARG A 123 -9.92 8.72 1.26
N SER A 124 -8.82 8.05 1.58
CA SER A 124 -7.46 8.48 1.19
C SER A 124 -7.15 8.02 -0.23
N VAL A 125 -7.80 8.63 -1.22
CA VAL A 125 -7.70 8.22 -2.64
C VAL A 125 -6.47 8.79 -3.34
N TYR A 126 -5.92 9.91 -2.84
CA TYR A 126 -4.75 10.60 -3.40
C TYR A 126 -4.05 11.45 -2.33
N ASP A 127 -2.80 11.83 -2.61
CA ASP A 127 -2.01 12.71 -1.74
C ASP A 127 -2.49 14.17 -1.79
N LEU A 128 -2.16 14.95 -0.75
CA LEU A 128 -2.40 16.40 -0.75
C LEU A 128 -1.26 17.16 -1.43
N LEU A 129 -1.55 18.37 -1.93
CA LEU A 129 -0.53 19.22 -2.55
C LEU A 129 0.66 19.45 -1.61
N PRO A 130 1.89 19.48 -2.15
CA PRO A 130 3.06 19.80 -1.36
C PRO A 130 2.91 21.22 -0.80
N SER A 131 2.89 21.30 0.53
CA SER A 131 2.96 22.54 1.29
C SER A 131 4.00 22.34 2.38
N ASN A 132 4.59 23.41 2.92
CA ASN A 132 5.60 23.27 3.98
C ASN A 132 5.07 22.48 5.17
N ALA A 133 3.80 22.71 5.55
CA ALA A 133 3.12 21.94 6.58
C ALA A 133 3.06 20.45 6.21
N ASN A 134 2.56 20.11 5.01
CA ASN A 134 2.45 18.73 4.54
C ASN A 134 3.81 18.04 4.43
N LEU A 135 4.85 18.75 4.00
CA LEU A 135 6.21 18.24 3.91
C LEU A 135 6.70 17.80 5.28
N GLY A 136 6.52 18.61 6.32
CA GLY A 136 6.84 18.23 7.70
C GLY A 136 6.09 16.96 8.17
N ARG A 137 4.80 16.82 7.81
CA ARG A 137 4.02 15.61 8.13
C ARG A 137 4.57 14.38 7.42
N TYR A 138 4.92 14.53 6.14
CA TYR A 138 5.43 13.44 5.33
C TYR A 138 6.83 13.02 5.77
N THR A 139 7.69 13.97 6.15
CA THR A 139 8.98 13.70 6.78
C THR A 139 8.81 12.95 8.10
N TRP A 140 7.87 13.36 8.95
CA TRP A 140 7.59 12.64 10.20
C TRP A 140 7.20 11.17 9.96
N ARG A 141 6.29 10.91 9.03
CA ARG A 141 5.92 9.54 8.64
C ARG A 141 7.11 8.78 8.06
N HIS A 142 7.88 9.42 7.19
CA HIS A 142 9.06 8.81 6.58
C HIS A 142 10.06 8.39 7.66
N ASN A 143 10.38 9.28 8.60
CA ASN A 143 11.30 9.00 9.70
C ASN A 143 10.83 7.82 10.57
N ARG A 144 9.52 7.68 10.81
CA ARG A 144 8.97 6.52 11.54
C ARG A 144 9.25 5.19 10.84
N VAL A 145 9.06 5.14 9.52
CA VAL A 145 9.35 3.93 8.74
C VAL A 145 10.86 3.72 8.63
N LEU A 146 11.64 4.80 8.53
CA LEU A 146 13.10 4.76 8.43
C LEU A 146 13.75 4.21 9.70
N GLN A 147 13.33 4.69 10.88
CA GLN A 147 13.80 4.22 12.19
C GLN A 147 13.65 2.70 12.31
N GLU A 148 12.49 2.19 11.93
CA GLU A 148 12.13 0.78 12.07
C GLU A 148 12.83 -0.09 11.03
N LEU A 149 12.96 0.40 9.80
CA LEU A 149 13.73 -0.29 8.77
C LEU A 149 15.21 -0.41 9.17
N ALA A 150 15.81 0.66 9.70
CA ALA A 150 17.19 0.66 10.15
C ALA A 150 17.40 -0.28 11.36
N ALA A 151 16.46 -0.29 12.32
CA ALA A 151 16.47 -1.24 13.43
C ALA A 151 16.39 -2.69 12.95
N ILE A 152 15.47 -2.99 12.03
CA ILE A 152 15.32 -4.34 11.45
C ILE A 152 16.61 -4.79 10.76
N ILE A 153 17.23 -3.93 9.94
CA ILE A 153 18.50 -4.26 9.26
C ILE A 153 19.60 -4.51 10.30
N SER A 154 19.68 -3.70 11.35
CA SER A 154 20.68 -3.85 12.41
C SER A 154 20.57 -5.18 13.17
N THR A 155 19.37 -5.76 13.28
CA THR A 155 19.21 -7.10 13.90
C THR A 155 19.94 -8.21 13.13
N ALA A 156 20.19 -8.04 11.83
CA ALA A 156 20.90 -9.03 11.03
C ALA A 156 22.39 -9.16 11.39
N LYS A 157 22.98 -8.13 12.05
CA LYS A 157 24.40 -8.11 12.46
C LYS A 157 24.74 -9.17 13.50
N GLY A 158 23.77 -9.64 14.28
CA GLY A 158 23.97 -10.64 15.34
C GLY A 158 23.71 -12.10 14.93
N GLU A 159 23.23 -12.34 13.70
CA GLU A 159 22.77 -13.68 13.27
C GLU A 159 23.68 -14.34 12.23
N THR A 160 24.82 -13.72 11.91
CA THR A 160 25.80 -14.22 10.93
C THR A 160 26.67 -15.37 11.47
N THR A 161 26.26 -16.04 12.56
CA THR A 161 26.86 -17.31 12.96
C THR A 161 26.50 -18.36 11.91
N LEU A 162 27.48 -18.75 11.10
CA LEU A 162 27.42 -19.91 10.21
C LEU A 162 26.76 -21.08 10.97
N PRO A 163 25.62 -21.62 10.53
CA PRO A 163 25.14 -22.87 11.07
C PRO A 163 26.19 -23.93 10.71
N ASN A 164 26.81 -24.51 11.75
CA ASN A 164 27.75 -25.61 11.63
C ASN A 164 27.09 -26.68 10.74
N THR A 165 27.66 -26.92 9.56
CA THR A 165 27.18 -27.93 8.60
C THR A 165 27.55 -29.31 9.10
N ASN A 166 27.01 -29.70 10.25
CA ASN A 166 26.88 -31.10 10.59
C ASN A 166 25.63 -31.58 9.86
N ALA A 167 25.84 -32.29 8.76
CA ALA A 167 24.77 -33.01 8.08
C ALA A 167 24.03 -33.85 9.12
N LEU A 168 22.78 -33.49 9.42
CA LEU A 168 21.89 -34.30 10.25
C LEU A 168 21.56 -35.56 9.45
N ILE A 169 22.33 -36.63 9.69
CA ILE A 169 22.03 -37.97 9.17
C ILE A 169 20.91 -38.52 10.05
N PHE A 170 19.70 -38.60 9.49
CA PHE A 170 18.61 -39.31 10.13
C PHE A 170 18.79 -40.81 9.87
N THR A 171 19.24 -41.54 10.89
CA THR A 171 19.24 -43.01 10.87
C THR A 171 17.95 -43.49 11.54
N THR A 172 17.14 -44.27 10.84
CA THR A 172 15.98 -44.96 11.43
C THR A 172 16.46 -46.09 12.34
N GLU A 173 15.86 -46.19 13.53
CA GLU A 173 16.06 -47.32 14.43
C GLU A 173 15.43 -48.58 13.80
N GLY A 174 16.26 -49.60 13.55
CA GLY A 174 15.89 -50.81 12.82
C GLY A 174 16.34 -50.76 11.36
N GLY A 175 17.60 -51.11 11.13
CA GLY A 175 18.20 -51.13 9.79
C GLY A 175 17.45 -52.03 8.82
N ALA A 176 16.76 -51.43 7.85
CA ALA A 176 16.50 -52.03 6.54
C ALA A 176 15.94 -50.97 5.57
N LYS A 177 16.63 -50.82 4.43
CA LYS A 177 16.28 -50.07 3.21
C LYS A 177 16.55 -48.56 3.24
N SER A 178 17.72 -48.19 2.70
CA SER A 178 18.00 -46.82 2.29
C SER A 178 17.03 -46.43 1.18
N TRP A 179 16.29 -45.35 1.38
CA TRP A 179 15.68 -44.63 0.27
C TRP A 179 16.83 -44.10 -0.60
N HIS A 180 16.72 -44.25 -1.94
CA HIS A 180 17.70 -43.67 -2.86
C HIS A 180 18.03 -42.25 -2.43
N GLU A 181 19.32 -41.96 -2.28
CA GLU A 181 19.88 -40.65 -1.94
C GLU A 181 19.22 -39.58 -2.79
N ARG A 182 18.16 -38.96 -2.26
CA ARG A 182 17.68 -37.70 -2.82
C ARG A 182 18.61 -36.68 -2.21
N PRO A 183 19.43 -35.97 -3.02
CA PRO A 183 20.17 -34.85 -2.48
C PRO A 183 19.12 -33.93 -1.85
N VAL A 184 19.16 -33.82 -0.52
CA VAL A 184 18.51 -32.71 0.16
C VAL A 184 19.12 -31.51 -0.52
N ARG A 185 18.34 -30.78 -1.32
CA ARG A 185 18.77 -29.49 -1.82
C ARG A 185 19.11 -28.70 -0.57
N THR A 186 20.40 -28.58 -0.28
CA THR A 186 20.91 -27.55 0.59
C THR A 186 20.20 -26.30 0.13
N THR A 187 19.37 -25.72 1.01
CA THR A 187 18.72 -24.45 0.74
C THR A 187 19.82 -23.55 0.23
N ASN A 188 19.77 -23.18 -1.06
CA ASN A 188 20.76 -22.34 -1.73
C ASN A 188 21.22 -21.32 -0.71
N GLN A 189 22.48 -21.35 -0.29
CA GLN A 189 23.04 -20.30 0.55
C GLN A 189 22.73 -19.01 -0.17
N ILE A 190 21.74 -18.27 0.33
CA ILE A 190 21.34 -17.01 -0.28
C ILE A 190 22.52 -16.12 0.02
N LYS A 191 23.28 -15.80 -1.02
CA LYS A 191 24.48 -15.00 -0.89
C LYS A 191 24.08 -13.65 -0.30
N CYS A 192 24.40 -13.39 0.97
CA CYS A 192 24.18 -12.09 1.59
C CYS A 192 25.02 -11.07 0.82
N LEU A 193 24.50 -9.85 0.65
CA LEU A 193 25.28 -8.80 -0.01
C LEU A 193 26.57 -8.50 0.75
N LEU A 194 26.56 -8.80 2.05
CA LEU A 194 27.64 -8.67 3.05
C LEU A 194 28.32 -10.02 3.38
N ASP A 195 28.13 -11.08 2.60
CA ASP A 195 28.82 -12.35 2.85
C ASP A 195 30.35 -12.16 2.85
N GLY A 196 30.99 -12.55 3.96
CA GLY A 196 32.43 -12.39 4.19
C GLY A 196 32.84 -11.09 4.87
N CYS A 197 31.90 -10.24 5.28
CA CYS A 197 32.15 -9.04 6.06
C CYS A 197 31.61 -9.24 7.49
N ASP A 198 32.49 -9.38 8.48
CA ASP A 198 32.10 -9.49 9.90
C ASP A 198 32.04 -8.12 10.61
N ASP A 199 32.48 -7.07 9.93
CA ASP A 199 32.81 -5.74 10.47
C ASP A 199 31.86 -4.63 9.97
N TRP A 200 30.70 -4.99 9.41
CA TRP A 200 29.79 -4.01 8.83
C TRP A 200 28.96 -3.27 9.88
N ASP A 201 28.57 -2.04 9.55
CA ASP A 201 27.79 -1.17 10.41
C ASP A 201 26.72 -0.36 9.66
N VAL A 202 25.69 0.08 10.38
CA VAL A 202 24.50 0.77 9.83
C VAL A 202 24.42 2.19 10.35
N SER A 203 24.29 3.14 9.44
CA SER A 203 23.99 4.56 9.75
C SER A 203 22.71 4.98 9.03
N ALA A 204 21.96 5.92 9.62
CA ALA A 204 20.72 6.43 9.04
C ALA A 204 20.66 7.96 9.09
N ASP A 205 19.94 8.58 8.15
CA ASP A 205 19.69 10.03 8.12
C ASP A 205 18.60 10.42 9.15
N LEU A 206 18.90 10.16 10.42
CA LEU A 206 18.02 10.44 11.57
C LEU A 206 18.83 11.15 12.66
N PRO A 207 18.21 12.07 13.43
CA PRO A 207 18.91 12.78 14.51
C PRO A 207 19.51 11.87 15.58
N GLU A 208 18.91 10.69 15.79
CA GLU A 208 19.26 9.73 16.83
C GLU A 208 20.35 8.73 16.41
N TRP A 209 20.78 8.74 15.14
CA TRP A 209 21.69 7.74 14.57
C TRP A 209 23.08 8.31 14.29
N ASP A 210 24.06 7.39 14.23
CA ASP A 210 25.43 7.75 13.90
C ASP A 210 25.53 8.46 12.56
N SER A 211 26.36 9.49 12.54
CA SER A 211 26.56 10.28 11.35
C SER A 211 27.25 9.46 10.26
N HIS A 212 26.68 9.47 9.05
CA HIS A 212 27.18 8.76 7.86
C HIS A 212 28.71 8.72 7.71
N PRO A 213 29.26 7.67 7.06
CA PRO A 213 30.69 7.59 6.75
C PRO A 213 31.23 8.84 6.05
N SER A 214 32.50 9.18 6.31
CA SER A 214 33.15 10.39 5.76
C SER A 214 33.05 10.48 4.23
N ILE A 215 33.16 9.33 3.54
CA ILE A 215 33.01 9.23 2.08
C ILE A 215 31.65 9.74 1.60
N ILE A 216 30.56 9.45 2.32
CA ILE A 216 29.22 9.92 1.99
C ILE A 216 29.03 11.38 2.41
N LYS A 217 29.58 11.80 3.56
CA LYS A 217 29.52 13.20 4.02
C LYS A 217 30.23 14.18 3.08
N ALA A 218 31.28 13.73 2.38
CA ALA A 218 31.95 14.52 1.37
C ALA A 218 31.06 14.80 0.14
N THR A 219 30.03 13.97 -0.08
CA THR A 219 29.08 14.15 -1.17
C THR A 219 28.00 15.16 -0.79
N ARG A 220 27.33 15.72 -1.80
CA ARG A 220 26.11 16.54 -1.61
C ARG A 220 24.84 15.70 -1.40
N LEU A 221 24.96 14.38 -1.41
CA LEU A 221 23.85 13.46 -1.32
C LEU A 221 23.76 12.85 0.08
N ARG A 222 22.53 12.55 0.51
CA ARG A 222 22.24 11.94 1.81
C ARG A 222 21.28 10.79 1.59
N PRO A 223 21.81 9.56 1.38
CA PRO A 223 21.00 8.35 1.42
C PRO A 223 20.30 8.23 2.77
N ASN A 224 19.16 7.54 2.83
CA ASN A 224 18.43 7.41 4.09
C ASN A 224 19.07 6.42 5.06
N ILE A 225 19.62 5.31 4.56
CA ILE A 225 20.43 4.37 5.33
C ILE A 225 21.68 4.05 4.53
N VAL A 226 22.82 3.99 5.21
CA VAL A 226 24.08 3.52 4.65
C VAL A 226 24.61 2.37 5.49
N ILE A 227 24.82 1.24 4.82
CA ILE A 227 25.43 0.06 5.40
C ILE A 227 26.82 -0.04 4.80
N HIS A 228 27.84 -0.12 5.64
CA HIS A 228 29.23 -0.05 5.20
C HIS A 228 30.08 -1.04 5.99
N SER A 229 31.11 -1.59 5.35
CA SER A 229 32.14 -2.41 5.98
C SER A 229 33.50 -1.74 5.81
N ALA A 230 34.47 -2.01 6.68
CA ALA A 230 35.84 -1.54 6.48
C ALA A 230 36.48 -2.20 5.24
N SER A 231 35.96 -3.36 4.81
CA SER A 231 36.36 -4.08 3.60
C SER A 231 35.82 -3.50 2.27
N THR A 232 35.49 -2.21 2.23
CA THR A 232 35.08 -1.42 1.03
C THR A 232 33.69 -1.73 0.44
N GLN A 233 32.87 -2.56 1.10
CA GLN A 233 31.47 -2.71 0.70
C GLN A 233 30.61 -1.54 1.21
N LEU A 234 29.78 -0.99 0.33
CA LEU A 234 28.96 0.19 0.64
C LEU A 234 27.57 0.05 0.01
N ILE A 235 26.53 -0.01 0.83
CA ILE A 235 25.15 -0.17 0.40
C ILE A 235 24.36 1.06 0.83
N MET A 236 23.81 1.76 -0.14
CA MET A 236 22.96 2.93 0.06
C MET A 236 21.50 2.53 -0.12
N VAL A 237 20.70 2.62 0.93
CA VAL A 237 19.27 2.34 0.89
C VAL A 237 18.50 3.66 0.91
N GLU A 238 17.63 3.86 -0.08
CA GLU A 238 16.84 5.07 -0.23
C GLU A 238 15.35 4.73 -0.03
N LEU A 239 14.82 5.07 1.13
CA LEU A 239 13.43 4.82 1.47
C LEU A 239 12.52 5.90 0.88
N THR A 240 11.45 5.48 0.21
CA THR A 240 10.36 6.38 -0.18
C THR A 240 9.04 5.85 0.35
N VAL A 241 8.16 6.77 0.78
CA VAL A 241 6.80 6.45 1.24
C VAL A 241 5.76 7.09 0.31
N PRO A 242 5.61 6.60 -0.94
CA PRO A 242 4.71 7.21 -1.91
C PRO A 242 3.25 6.79 -1.65
N TYR A 243 2.32 7.45 -2.33
CA TYR A 243 1.02 6.82 -2.62
C TYR A 243 1.23 5.74 -3.69
N GLU A 244 0.45 4.66 -3.63
CA GLU A 244 0.77 3.39 -4.31
C GLU A 244 0.94 3.52 -5.83
N ASN A 245 0.19 4.42 -6.46
CA ASN A 245 0.27 4.66 -7.91
C ASN A 245 1.62 5.25 -8.37
N ARG A 246 2.37 5.90 -7.48
CA ARG A 246 3.68 6.51 -7.76
C ARG A 246 4.85 5.63 -7.35
N MET A 247 4.59 4.40 -6.92
CA MET A 247 5.64 3.51 -6.39
C MET A 247 6.73 3.23 -7.44
N GLU A 248 6.35 2.88 -8.66
CA GLU A 248 7.29 2.57 -9.75
C GLU A 248 8.10 3.80 -10.18
N GLU A 249 7.42 4.94 -10.39
CA GLU A 249 8.07 6.21 -10.75
C GLU A 249 9.08 6.65 -9.68
N ALA A 250 8.71 6.52 -8.40
CA ALA A 250 9.59 6.83 -7.28
C ALA A 250 10.83 5.91 -7.27
N HIS A 251 10.65 4.62 -7.54
CA HIS A 251 11.73 3.64 -7.61
C HIS A 251 12.78 4.03 -8.66
N ILE A 252 12.32 4.31 -9.88
CA ILE A 252 13.18 4.69 -11.02
C ILE A 252 13.92 6.00 -10.71
N TYR A 253 13.18 7.03 -10.30
CA TYR A 253 13.76 8.35 -10.00
C TYR A 253 14.88 8.29 -8.95
N LYS A 254 14.65 7.54 -7.87
CA LYS A 254 15.65 7.39 -6.81
C LYS A 254 16.85 6.57 -7.26
N ARG A 255 16.65 5.52 -8.06
CA ARG A 255 17.74 4.74 -8.64
C ARG A 255 18.66 5.61 -9.50
N GLU A 256 18.08 6.42 -10.37
CA GLU A 256 18.82 7.31 -11.27
C GLU A 256 19.56 8.42 -10.50
N LYS A 257 18.94 8.98 -9.45
CA LYS A 257 19.54 10.03 -8.61
C LYS A 257 20.91 9.65 -8.06
N TYR A 258 21.09 8.40 -7.63
CA TYR A 258 22.34 7.92 -7.02
C TYR A 258 23.25 7.19 -8.01
N MET A 259 22.86 7.04 -9.27
CA MET A 259 23.62 6.28 -10.27
C MET A 259 25.04 6.84 -10.48
N ASN A 260 25.18 8.17 -10.52
CA ASN A 260 26.49 8.81 -10.68
C ASN A 260 27.37 8.60 -9.45
N LEU A 261 26.80 8.71 -8.25
CA LEU A 261 27.54 8.48 -7.00
C LEU A 261 28.06 7.04 -6.92
N THR A 262 27.27 6.05 -7.32
CA THR A 262 27.72 4.65 -7.34
C THR A 262 28.95 4.48 -8.23
N LYS A 263 28.98 5.10 -9.42
CA LYS A 263 30.13 5.05 -10.33
C LYS A 263 31.38 5.72 -9.75
N GLU A 264 31.22 6.86 -9.08
CA GLU A 264 32.32 7.56 -8.41
C GLU A 264 32.93 6.69 -7.29
N LEU A 265 32.07 6.01 -6.51
CA LEU A 265 32.50 5.11 -5.45
C LEU A 265 33.18 3.84 -6.01
N GLU A 266 32.68 3.28 -7.09
CA GLU A 266 33.30 2.15 -7.80
C GLU A 266 34.70 2.53 -8.31
N ASN A 267 34.87 3.72 -8.89
CA ASN A 267 36.18 4.23 -9.31
C ASN A 267 37.14 4.46 -8.14
N ALA A 268 36.61 4.77 -6.95
CA ALA A 268 37.39 4.87 -5.71
C ALA A 268 37.68 3.50 -5.06
N GLY A 269 37.30 2.38 -5.70
CA GLY A 269 37.57 1.02 -5.24
C GLY A 269 36.51 0.44 -4.30
N TYR A 270 35.39 1.12 -4.08
CA TYR A 270 34.29 0.60 -3.27
C TYR A 270 33.36 -0.30 -4.09
N LYS A 271 32.87 -1.37 -3.47
CA LYS A 271 31.75 -2.14 -4.01
C LYS A 271 30.44 -1.48 -3.59
N ALA A 272 30.06 -0.44 -4.34
CA ALA A 272 28.90 0.39 -4.04
C ALA A 272 27.61 -0.16 -4.67
N VAL A 273 26.51 -0.21 -3.90
CA VAL A 273 25.19 -0.63 -4.40
C VAL A 273 24.12 0.33 -3.90
N VAL A 274 23.26 0.83 -4.80
CA VAL A 274 22.05 1.57 -4.42
C VAL A 274 20.82 0.65 -4.43
N MET A 275 20.02 0.72 -3.37
CA MET A 275 18.74 0.01 -3.24
C MET A 275 17.62 0.99 -2.86
N PRO A 276 16.88 1.53 -3.85
CA PRO A 276 15.63 2.21 -3.58
C PRO A 276 14.62 1.22 -3.02
N VAL A 277 13.92 1.63 -1.96
CA VAL A 277 12.89 0.80 -1.33
C VAL A 277 11.63 1.61 -1.04
N GLU A 278 10.48 0.99 -1.28
CA GLU A 278 9.19 1.67 -1.23
C GLU A 278 8.24 0.99 -0.22
N VAL A 279 7.72 1.80 0.70
CA VAL A 279 6.64 1.40 1.62
C VAL A 279 5.52 2.41 1.47
N CYS A 280 4.40 2.04 0.87
CA CYS A 280 3.37 2.98 0.49
C CYS A 280 2.48 3.42 1.67
N ALA A 281 1.82 4.56 1.49
CA ALA A 281 0.98 5.23 2.49
C ALA A 281 -0.12 4.35 3.10
N ARG A 282 -0.71 3.44 2.33
CA ARG A 282 -1.77 2.53 2.80
C ARG A 282 -1.23 1.16 3.21
N GLY A 283 0.08 1.04 3.41
CA GLY A 283 0.72 -0.19 3.87
C GLY A 283 0.93 -1.24 2.77
N PHE A 284 1.07 -0.82 1.51
CA PHE A 284 1.62 -1.70 0.48
C PHE A 284 3.14 -1.65 0.55
N VAL A 285 3.78 -2.82 0.50
CA VAL A 285 5.24 -2.90 0.56
C VAL A 285 5.76 -3.35 -0.80
N GLY A 286 6.70 -2.60 -1.35
CA GLY A 286 7.34 -2.93 -2.62
C GLY A 286 8.15 -4.24 -2.53
N SER A 287 8.30 -4.92 -3.66
CA SER A 287 9.20 -6.09 -3.76
C SER A 287 10.65 -5.70 -3.44
N SER A 288 11.01 -4.44 -3.65
CA SER A 288 12.31 -3.84 -3.27
C SER A 288 12.66 -4.05 -1.79
N VAL A 289 11.71 -3.88 -0.87
CA VAL A 289 11.93 -4.13 0.57
C VAL A 289 12.11 -5.63 0.83
N TYR A 290 11.33 -6.48 0.17
CA TYR A 290 11.47 -7.93 0.28
C TYR A 290 12.88 -8.37 -0.18
N ASP A 291 13.34 -7.83 -1.30
CA ASP A 291 14.67 -8.12 -1.86
C ASP A 291 15.78 -7.58 -0.96
N LEU A 292 15.61 -6.37 -0.40
CA LEU A 292 16.53 -5.78 0.58
C LEU A 292 16.70 -6.71 1.78
N LEU A 293 15.60 -7.13 2.40
CA LEU A 293 15.63 -8.00 3.59
C LEU A 293 16.28 -9.36 3.27
N THR A 294 15.96 -9.92 2.09
CA THR A 294 16.53 -11.19 1.62
C THR A 294 18.04 -11.09 1.42
N LYS A 295 18.52 -9.98 0.86
CA LYS A 295 19.96 -9.70 0.67
C LYS A 295 20.72 -9.45 1.97
N HIS A 296 20.02 -9.20 3.08
CA HIS A 296 20.57 -9.08 4.43
C HIS A 296 20.27 -10.31 5.30
N SER A 297 20.01 -11.46 4.68
CA SER A 297 19.74 -12.73 5.36
C SER A 297 18.50 -12.76 6.26
N ILE A 298 17.65 -11.72 6.23
CA ILE A 298 16.38 -11.69 6.95
C ILE A 298 15.35 -12.48 6.13
N CYS A 299 15.12 -13.74 6.53
CA CYS A 299 14.32 -14.70 5.79
C CYS A 299 13.13 -15.25 6.58
N GLY A 300 12.25 -15.98 5.90
CA GLY A 300 11.14 -16.74 6.50
C GLY A 300 10.19 -15.87 7.33
N ASN A 301 9.88 -16.33 8.54
CA ASN A 301 8.91 -15.66 9.42
C ASN A 301 9.38 -14.27 9.88
N LYS A 302 10.70 -14.08 10.11
CA LYS A 302 11.25 -12.78 10.51
C LYS A 302 10.99 -11.72 9.44
N ARG A 303 11.25 -12.06 8.18
CA ARG A 303 10.94 -11.19 7.03
C ARG A 303 9.46 -10.87 6.92
N THR A 304 8.60 -11.88 7.05
CA THR A 304 7.13 -11.67 7.00
C THR A 304 6.66 -10.74 8.11
N LYS A 305 7.20 -10.87 9.33
CA LYS A 305 6.91 -9.96 10.45
C LYS A 305 7.42 -8.54 10.16
N ALA A 306 8.66 -8.40 9.68
CA ALA A 306 9.25 -7.12 9.31
C ALA A 306 8.41 -6.38 8.24
N LEU A 307 8.01 -7.07 7.17
CA LEU A 307 7.16 -6.50 6.12
C LEU A 307 5.81 -6.03 6.65
N LYS A 308 5.16 -6.83 7.51
CA LYS A 308 3.90 -6.44 8.16
C LYS A 308 4.07 -5.22 9.07
N LEU A 309 5.14 -5.19 9.85
CA LEU A 309 5.43 -4.07 10.74
C LEU A 309 5.64 -2.78 9.96
N LEU A 310 6.48 -2.80 8.93
CA LEU A 310 6.72 -1.63 8.06
C LEU A 310 5.43 -1.14 7.38
N ALA A 311 4.60 -2.06 6.88
CA ALA A 311 3.29 -1.75 6.32
C ALA A 311 2.37 -1.07 7.33
N GLU A 312 2.28 -1.62 8.55
CA GLU A 312 1.43 -1.09 9.61
C GLU A 312 1.89 0.29 10.07
N ILE A 313 3.20 0.53 10.19
CA ILE A 313 3.75 1.82 10.61
C ILE A 313 3.48 2.88 9.55
N ALA A 314 3.67 2.56 8.26
CA ALA A 314 3.33 3.48 7.18
C ALA A 314 1.83 3.80 7.14
N GLU A 315 0.97 2.80 7.28
CA GLU A 315 -0.49 2.98 7.30
C GLU A 315 -0.95 3.77 8.54
N ASN A 316 -0.41 3.45 9.72
CA ASN A 316 -0.71 4.11 10.98
C ASN A 316 -0.33 5.58 10.96
N SER A 317 0.89 5.87 10.51
CA SER A 317 1.40 7.22 10.39
C SER A 317 0.61 8.02 9.36
N SER A 318 0.30 7.44 8.20
CA SER A 318 -0.52 8.08 7.17
C SER A 318 -1.94 8.35 7.64
N ARG A 319 -2.55 7.43 8.39
CA ARG A 319 -3.89 7.61 8.99
C ARG A 319 -3.90 8.73 10.00
N TRP A 320 -2.86 8.83 10.83
CA TRP A 320 -2.72 9.89 11.83
C TRP A 320 -2.60 11.27 11.17
N ILE A 321 -1.84 11.37 10.07
CA ILE A 321 -1.77 12.57 9.24
C ILE A 321 -3.15 12.89 8.65
N TRP A 322 -3.81 11.88 8.08
CA TRP A 322 -5.11 12.04 7.43
C TRP A 322 -6.20 12.50 8.40
N SER A 323 -6.21 12.01 9.65
CA SER A 323 -7.17 12.45 10.65
C SER A 323 -7.00 13.93 11.03
N ARG A 324 -5.79 14.48 10.89
CA ARG A 324 -5.43 15.87 11.22
C ARG A 324 -5.25 16.76 10.00
N ARG A 325 -5.71 16.31 8.83
CA ARG A 325 -5.50 17.01 7.55
C ARG A 325 -6.02 18.46 7.54
N ASN A 326 -7.04 18.76 8.36
CA ASN A 326 -7.65 20.08 8.48
C ASN A 326 -7.03 20.94 9.60
N GLU A 327 -6.16 20.37 10.44
CA GLU A 327 -5.48 21.13 11.49
C GLU A 327 -4.33 21.94 10.87
N ARG A 328 -4.11 23.18 11.32
CA ARG A 328 -3.02 24.03 10.81
C ARG A 328 -1.68 23.69 11.47
N PHE A 329 -1.71 23.27 12.72
CA PHE A 329 -0.53 22.92 13.52
C PHE A 329 -0.65 21.48 13.97
N LEU A 330 0.44 20.72 13.82
CA LEU A 330 0.55 19.41 14.44
C LEU A 330 1.42 19.59 15.69
N HIS A 331 0.81 19.52 16.87
CA HIS A 331 1.59 19.22 18.06
C HIS A 331 1.66 17.71 18.21
N LYS A 332 2.88 17.20 18.17
CA LYS A 332 3.30 16.07 18.97
C LYS A 332 4.79 16.23 19.23
N ASP A 333 5.11 16.35 20.52
CA ASP A 333 6.45 16.18 21.08
C ASP A 333 7.14 14.91 20.57
#